data_AF-A0A7S2LXR9-F1
#
_entry.id   AF-A0A7S2LXR9-F1
#
_cell.length_a   1.000
_cell.length_b   1.000
_cell.length_c   1.000
_cell.angle_alpha   90.00
_cell.angle_beta   90.00
_cell.angle_gamma   90.00
#
_symmetry.space_group_name_H-M   'P 1'
#
loop_
_entity.id
_entity.type
_entity.pdbx_description
1 polymer ?
#
loop_
_entity_poly.entity_id
_entity_poly.type
_entity_poly.pdbx_seq_one_letter_code
_entity_poly.pdbx_strand_id
1 'polypeptide(L)'
;HLGDCPICCLPLPLGRENSTIMECCSKTICDGCYGANMIREQEQKLKHTCPFCRNPAPESSEDVEKNLIKRMEVNDAFAFYQMGWSMFHHEKDYKSAFEYYSKAAALGDI
;
A
#
# COMPACT_ATOMS: atom_id res chain seq x y z
N HIS A 1 17.60 2.01 -5.96
CA HIS A 1 17.32 2.71 -4.69
C HIS A 1 15.83 3.03 -4.68
N LEU A 2 15.10 2.60 -3.64
CA LEU A 2 13.64 2.78 -3.54
C LEU A 2 13.24 4.16 -2.98
N GLY A 3 14.19 5.08 -2.87
CA GLY A 3 14.02 6.38 -2.22
C GLY A 3 14.23 6.31 -0.71
N ASP A 4 13.88 7.40 -0.03
CA ASP A 4 13.94 7.50 1.42
C ASP A 4 12.56 7.27 2.03
N CYS A 5 12.54 6.75 3.26
CA CYS A 5 11.33 6.62 4.04
C CYS A 5 10.77 8.03 4.30
N PRO A 6 9.51 8.33 3.94
CA PRO A 6 8.96 9.68 4.05
C PRO A 6 8.68 10.13 5.49
N ILE A 7 8.97 9.29 6.49
CA ILE A 7 8.76 9.58 7.91
C ILE A 7 10.08 9.91 8.60
N CYS A 8 11.12 9.09 8.41
CA CYS A 8 12.42 9.27 9.07
C CYS A 8 13.51 9.82 8.15
N CYS A 9 13.22 9.99 6.85
CA CYS A 9 14.18 10.46 5.84
C CYS A 9 15.44 9.59 5.73
N LEU A 10 15.37 8.33 6.16
CA LEU A 10 16.45 7.35 5.98
C LEU A 10 16.22 6.55 4.70
N PRO A 11 17.29 6.12 4.01
CA PRO A 11 17.17 5.28 2.82
C PRO A 11 16.31 4.04 3.07
N LEU A 12 15.34 3.80 2.19
CA LEU A 12 14.60 2.54 2.20
C LEU A 12 15.56 1.38 1.87
N PRO A 13 15.46 0.25 2.59
CA PRO A 13 16.20 -0.95 2.28
C PRO A 13 15.98 -1.36 0.82
N LEU A 14 17.01 -1.95 0.19
CA LEU A 14 16.89 -2.41 -1.19
C LEU A 14 15.93 -3.61 -1.33
N GLY A 15 15.82 -4.41 -0.28
CA GLY A 15 14.89 -5.52 -0.21
C GLY A 15 13.51 -5.08 0.30
N ARG A 16 12.45 -5.58 -0.36
CA ARG A 16 11.05 -5.27 0.00
C ARG A 16 10.67 -5.85 1.37
N GLU A 17 11.46 -6.78 1.92
CA GLU A 17 11.21 -7.44 3.19
C GLU A 17 11.36 -6.55 4.43
N ASN A 18 11.88 -5.33 4.27
CA ASN A 18 12.07 -4.36 5.36
C ASN A 18 11.31 -3.04 5.12
N SER A 19 10.31 -3.08 4.24
CA SER A 19 9.48 -1.93 3.90
C SER A 19 8.03 -2.34 3.64
N THR A 20 7.10 -1.49 4.05
CA THR A 20 5.67 -1.71 3.86
C THR A 20 5.10 -0.63 2.96
N ILE A 21 4.23 -1.01 2.02
CA ILE A 21 3.47 -0.06 1.18
C ILE A 21 2.10 0.16 1.82
N MET A 22 1.74 1.42 2.05
CA MET A 22 0.47 1.79 2.67
C MET A 22 -0.62 1.98 1.61
N GLU A 23 -1.60 1.06 1.54
CA GLU A 23 -2.68 1.07 0.53
C GLU A 23 -3.46 2.39 0.43
N CYS A 24 -3.68 3.06 1.56
CA CYS A 24 -4.43 4.32 1.61
C CYS A 24 -3.78 5.49 0.85
N CYS A 25 -2.46 5.47 0.65
CA CYS A 25 -1.73 6.57 0.00
C CYS A 25 -0.59 6.12 -0.92
N SER A 26 -0.45 4.82 -1.11
CA SER A 26 0.62 4.13 -1.85
C SER A 26 2.02 4.63 -1.51
N LYS A 27 2.27 4.95 -0.23
CA LYS A 27 3.60 5.32 0.25
C LYS A 27 4.31 4.10 0.83
N THR A 28 5.53 3.88 0.36
CA THR A 28 6.47 2.93 0.93
C THR A 28 7.13 3.56 2.15
N ILE A 29 7.08 2.88 3.29
CA ILE A 29 7.72 3.28 4.54
C ILE A 29 8.62 2.15 5.04
N CYS A 30 9.65 2.46 5.83
CA CYS A 30 10.44 1.41 6.46
C CYS A 30 9.66 0.75 7.60
N ASP A 31 9.92 -0.53 7.83
CA ASP A 31 9.21 -1.28 8.88
C ASP A 31 9.54 -0.79 10.29
N GLY A 32 10.68 -0.11 10.47
CA GLY A 32 10.99 0.61 11.70
C GLY A 32 9.98 1.72 12.01
N CYS A 33 9.61 2.53 11.01
CA CYS A 33 8.57 3.57 11.19
C CYS A 33 7.17 2.98 11.35
N TYR A 34 6.87 1.89 10.62
CA TYR A 34 5.61 1.17 10.78
C TYR A 34 5.47 0.60 12.21
N GLY A 35 6.49 -0.11 12.69
CA GLY A 35 6.52 -0.68 14.04
C GLY A 35 6.49 0.37 15.15
N ALA A 36 7.24 1.47 15.00
CA ALA A 36 7.19 2.59 15.95
C ALA A 36 5.78 3.20 16.06
N ASN A 37 5.03 3.26 14.96
CA ASN A 37 3.65 3.71 14.99
C ASN A 37 2.73 2.73 15.73
N MET A 38 2.88 1.42 15.48
CA MET A 38 2.12 0.39 16.21
C MET A 38 2.37 0.44 17.72
N ILE A 39 3.64 0.59 18.15
CA ILE A 39 4.01 0.72 19.56
C ILE A 39 3.31 1.93 20.18
N ARG A 40 3.39 3.11 19.52
CA ARG A 40 2.71 4.32 19.98
C ARG A 40 1.20 4.11 20.13
N GLU A 41 0.58 3.50 19.12
CA GLU A 41 -0.86 3.26 19.12
C GLU A 41 -1.28 2.32 20.25
N GLN A 42 -0.50 1.28 20.53
CA GLN A 42 -0.74 0.37 21.64
C GLN A 42 -0.60 1.06 23.01
N GLU A 43 0.49 1.81 23.23
CA GLU A 43 0.74 2.53 24.49
C GLU A 43 -0.35 3.56 24.80
N GLN A 44 -0.86 4.23 23.76
CA GLN A 44 -1.86 5.29 23.88
C GLN A 44 -3.29 4.81 23.65
N LYS A 45 -3.51 3.50 23.41
CA LYS A 45 -4.83 2.90 23.11
C LYS A 45 -5.54 3.59 21.93
N LEU A 46 -4.79 3.90 20.89
CA LEU A 46 -5.29 4.52 19.66
C LEU A 46 -5.69 3.44 18.65
N LYS A 47 -6.60 3.80 17.72
CA LYS A 47 -6.87 2.98 16.53
C LYS A 47 -5.64 2.95 15.63
N HIS A 48 -5.47 1.84 14.91
CA HIS A 48 -4.40 1.71 13.92
C HIS A 48 -4.63 2.66 12.74
N THR A 49 -3.61 3.43 12.40
CA THR A 49 -3.62 4.42 11.33
C THR A 49 -2.36 4.32 10.48
N CYS A 50 -2.44 4.74 9.22
CA CYS A 50 -1.26 4.90 8.38
C CYS A 50 -0.30 5.92 9.02
N PRO A 51 0.98 5.59 9.24
CA PRO A 51 1.90 6.50 9.91
C PRO A 51 2.27 7.73 9.06
N PHE A 52 2.05 7.67 7.74
CA PHE A 52 2.28 8.79 6.83
C PHE A 52 1.05 9.71 6.73
N CYS A 53 -0.07 9.22 6.18
CA CYS A 53 -1.24 10.07 5.90
C CYS A 53 -2.30 10.07 7.02
N ARG A 54 -2.12 9.27 8.08
CA ARG A 54 -3.03 9.15 9.23
C ARG A 54 -4.44 8.63 8.93
N ASN A 55 -4.69 8.14 7.71
CA ASN A 55 -5.94 7.47 7.41
C ASN A 55 -6.09 6.21 8.28
N PRO A 56 -7.28 5.95 8.85
CA PRO A 56 -7.54 4.71 9.58
C PRO A 56 -7.25 3.48 8.72
N ALA A 57 -6.77 2.42 9.37
CA ALA A 57 -6.67 1.12 8.72
C ALA A 57 -8.09 0.64 8.31
N PRO A 58 -8.23 0.00 7.15
CA PRO A 58 -9.52 -0.55 6.73
C PRO A 58 -9.98 -1.61 7.73
N GLU A 59 -11.29 -1.61 8.02
CA GLU A 59 -11.90 -2.56 8.97
C GLU A 59 -12.46 -3.81 8.25
N SER A 60 -12.49 -3.79 6.90
CA SER A 60 -13.03 -4.85 6.04
C SER A 60 -12.33 -4.91 4.68
N SER A 61 -12.50 -6.02 3.96
CA SER A 61 -12.08 -6.19 2.56
C SER A 61 -12.72 -5.15 1.62
N GLU A 62 -13.98 -4.81 1.86
CA GLU A 62 -14.72 -3.82 1.10
C GLU A 62 -14.14 -2.42 1.30
N ASP A 63 -13.62 -2.11 2.49
CA ASP A 63 -12.95 -0.84 2.73
C ASP A 63 -11.56 -0.77 2.08
N VAL A 64 -10.85 -1.90 2.01
CA VAL A 64 -9.62 -2.03 1.20
C VAL A 64 -9.94 -1.74 -0.27
N GLU A 65 -10.94 -2.40 -0.84
CA GLU A 65 -11.33 -2.25 -2.23
C GLU A 65 -11.74 -0.80 -2.55
N LYS A 66 -12.55 -0.16 -1.70
CA LYS A 66 -12.91 1.25 -1.85
C LYS A 66 -11.69 2.17 -1.86
N ASN A 67 -10.69 1.89 -1.03
CA ASN A 67 -9.45 2.67 -1.02
C ASN A 67 -8.67 2.47 -2.33
N LEU A 68 -8.55 1.23 -2.81
CA LEU A 68 -7.91 0.92 -4.10
C LEU A 68 -8.61 1.65 -5.25
N ILE A 69 -9.94 1.61 -5.33
CA ILE A 69 -10.72 2.29 -6.37
C ILE A 69 -10.42 3.80 -6.36
N LYS A 70 -10.46 4.46 -5.19
CA LYS A 70 -10.11 5.88 -5.06
C LYS A 70 -8.68 6.20 -5.51
N ARG A 71 -7.73 5.29 -5.28
CA ARG A 71 -6.34 5.45 -5.74
C ARG A 71 -6.23 5.23 -7.26
N MET A 72 -6.98 4.29 -7.83
CA MET A 72 -7.05 4.08 -9.28
C MET A 72 -7.61 5.31 -10.02
N GLU A 73 -8.57 6.04 -9.44
CA GLU A 73 -9.10 7.28 -10.00
C GLU A 73 -8.02 8.36 -10.21
N VAL A 74 -6.95 8.33 -9.42
CA VAL A 74 -5.79 9.23 -9.55
C VAL A 74 -4.59 8.58 -10.23
N ASN A 75 -4.82 7.49 -10.98
CA ASN A 75 -3.81 6.72 -11.72
C ASN A 75 -2.65 6.21 -10.85
N ASP A 76 -2.97 5.75 -9.64
CA ASP A 76 -1.98 5.14 -8.75
C ASP A 76 -1.58 3.73 -9.25
N ALA A 77 -0.32 3.57 -9.67
CA ALA A 77 0.17 2.33 -10.25
C ALA A 77 0.06 1.13 -9.28
N PHE A 78 0.37 1.34 -8.00
CA PHE A 78 0.29 0.30 -6.97
C PHE A 78 -1.16 -0.17 -6.74
N ALA A 79 -2.12 0.75 -6.80
CA ALA A 79 -3.52 0.38 -6.66
C ALA A 79 -4.01 -0.54 -7.79
N PHE A 80 -3.57 -0.29 -9.03
CA PHE A 80 -3.84 -1.20 -10.15
C PHE A 80 -3.16 -2.56 -9.95
N TYR A 81 -1.91 -2.59 -9.49
CA TYR A 81 -1.21 -3.83 -9.19
C TYR A 81 -1.97 -4.67 -8.16
N GLN A 82 -2.40 -4.05 -7.04
CA GLN A 82 -3.13 -4.76 -5.99
C GLN A 82 -4.49 -5.26 -6.45
N MET A 83 -5.22 -4.47 -7.26
CA MET A 83 -6.47 -4.93 -7.85
C MET A 83 -6.24 -6.14 -8.78
N GLY A 84 -5.17 -6.11 -9.60
CA GLY A 84 -4.78 -7.25 -10.43
C GLY A 84 -4.45 -8.50 -9.60
N TRP A 85 -3.74 -8.32 -8.48
CA TRP A 85 -3.44 -9.41 -7.54
C TRP A 85 -4.70 -10.01 -6.93
N SER A 86 -5.66 -9.18 -6.52
CA SER A 86 -6.94 -9.66 -6.02
C SER A 86 -7.70 -10.50 -7.06
N MET A 87 -7.82 -9.98 -8.30
CA MET A 87 -8.47 -10.69 -9.41
C MET A 87 -7.81 -12.03 -9.71
N PHE A 88 -6.47 -12.08 -9.68
CA PHE A 88 -5.71 -13.30 -9.94
C PHE A 88 -5.89 -14.36 -8.83
N HIS A 89 -5.76 -13.94 -7.57
CA HIS A 89 -5.67 -14.87 -6.44
C HIS A 89 -7.03 -15.24 -5.85
N HIS A 90 -7.95 -14.30 -5.75
CA HIS A 90 -9.25 -14.50 -5.11
C HIS A 90 -10.33 -14.87 -6.12
N GLU A 91 -10.52 -14.05 -7.15
CA GLU A 91 -11.60 -14.27 -8.15
C GLU A 91 -11.22 -15.30 -9.22
N LYS A 92 -9.93 -15.55 -9.42
CA LYS A 92 -9.39 -16.36 -10.52
C LYS A 92 -9.77 -15.81 -11.90
N ASP A 93 -10.07 -14.50 -11.99
CA ASP A 93 -10.26 -13.80 -13.26
C ASP A 93 -8.91 -13.32 -13.78
N TYR A 94 -8.23 -14.22 -14.49
CA TYR A 94 -6.91 -13.96 -15.07
C TYR A 94 -6.94 -12.88 -16.16
N LYS A 95 -8.07 -12.69 -16.84
CA LYS A 95 -8.19 -11.68 -17.89
C LYS A 95 -8.20 -10.28 -17.27
N SER A 96 -9.08 -10.06 -16.29
CA SER A 96 -9.15 -8.79 -15.57
C SER A 96 -7.84 -8.51 -14.82
N ALA A 97 -7.23 -9.54 -14.22
CA ALA A 97 -5.92 -9.42 -13.60
C ALA A 97 -4.85 -8.90 -14.57
N PHE A 98 -4.78 -9.47 -15.79
CA PHE A 98 -3.84 -9.02 -16.81
C PHE A 98 -4.07 -7.57 -17.24
N GLU A 99 -5.32 -7.15 -17.40
CA GLU A 99 -5.67 -5.76 -17.74
C GLU A 99 -5.20 -4.79 -16.65
N TYR A 100 -5.40 -5.13 -15.37
CA TYR A 100 -4.94 -4.31 -14.25
C TYR A 100 -3.42 -4.26 -14.14
N TYR A 101 -2.73 -5.40 -14.25
CA TYR A 101 -1.26 -5.41 -14.28
C TYR A 101 -0.67 -4.63 -15.45
N SER A 102 -1.30 -4.69 -16.62
CA SER A 102 -0.87 -3.92 -17.79
C SER A 102 -0.98 -2.41 -17.54
N LYS A 103 -2.04 -1.96 -16.86
CA LYS A 103 -2.20 -0.56 -16.46
C LYS A 103 -1.15 -0.14 -15.43
N ALA A 104 -0.89 -0.98 -14.41
CA ALA A 104 0.15 -0.72 -13.41
C ALA A 104 1.53 -0.54 -14.08
N ALA A 105 1.92 -1.47 -14.96
CA ALA A 105 3.18 -1.40 -15.70
C ALA A 105 3.27 -0.15 -16.59
N ALA A 106 2.19 0.22 -17.27
CA ALA A 106 2.14 1.45 -18.09
C ALA A 106 2.31 2.73 -17.26
N LEU A 107 1.96 2.70 -15.96
CA LEU A 107 2.12 3.80 -15.02
C LEU A 107 3.47 3.77 -14.27
N GLY A 108 4.35 2.81 -14.58
CA GLY A 108 5.71 2.74 -14.04
C GLY A 108 5.84 1.88 -12.78
N ASP A 109 4.92 0.96 -12.51
CA ASP A 109 5.13 -0.12 -11.53
C ASP A 109 6.16 -1.13 -12.09
N ILE A 110 7.33 -1.23 -11.44
CA ILE A 110 8.50 -2.03 -11.88
C ILE A 110 8.96 -2.96 -10.74
#